data_AF-A0A9D8JHT4-F1
#
_entry.id   AF-A0A9D8JHT4-F1
#
_cell.length_a   1.000
_cell.length_b   1.000
_cell.length_c   1.000
_cell.angle_alpha   90.00
_cell.angle_beta   90.00
_cell.angle_gamma   90.00
#
_symmetry.space_group_name_H-M   'P 1'
#
loop_
_entity.id
_entity.type
_entity.pdbx_description
1 polymer ?
#
loop_
_entity_poly.entity_id
_entity_poly.type
_entity_poly.pdbx_seq_one_letter_code
_entity_poly.pdbx_strand_id
1 'polypeptide(L)'
;MDENERVKAHFINSFHSNADERLAFLPRLFSDRYLEEAMALCLSYIDSFSQWLQWPSDKSGQNFVKAVVSFGGDSSMGLVHPLQAVRAFNQMKSFWKGIATLIECIFTGPNYELLEHSEFLSQLAPRMSKADLSNVEQELWRTTMAAIAYFRLRNPSIHSFGAGPDISFSNTTHQGDSVPVLDFNRLFNIALNLHSELRRRSDTTGQWFGNDEIIDT
;
A
#
# COMPACT_ATOMS: atom_id res chain seq x y z
N MET A 1 -29.00 15.83 18.27
CA MET A 1 -28.29 16.20 17.04
C MET A 1 -28.78 17.55 16.61
N ASP A 2 -27.93 18.57 16.70
CA ASP A 2 -28.26 19.91 16.23
C ASP A 2 -28.30 19.96 14.68
N GLU A 3 -28.74 21.08 14.12
CA GLU A 3 -28.87 21.23 12.67
C GLU A 3 -27.51 21.16 11.94
N ASN A 4 -26.43 21.64 12.56
CA ASN A 4 -25.10 21.59 11.97
C ASN A 4 -24.57 20.15 11.90
N GLU A 5 -24.79 19.37 12.96
CA GLU A 5 -24.45 17.95 13.00
C GLU A 5 -25.23 17.15 11.94
N ARG A 6 -26.52 17.48 11.72
CA ARG A 6 -27.35 16.88 10.65
C ARG A 6 -26.80 17.19 9.26
N VAL A 7 -26.50 18.46 9.01
CA VAL A 7 -25.94 18.92 7.73
C VAL A 7 -24.60 18.23 7.46
N LYS A 8 -23.71 18.18 8.46
CA LYS A 8 -22.42 17.51 8.35
C LYS A 8 -22.57 16.02 8.06
N ALA A 9 -23.42 15.31 8.80
CA ALA A 9 -23.68 13.90 8.56
C ALA A 9 -24.22 13.66 7.13
N HIS A 10 -25.08 14.54 6.63
CA HIS A 10 -25.56 14.47 5.25
C HIS A 10 -24.43 14.63 4.22
N PHE A 11 -23.49 15.56 4.44
CA PHE A 11 -22.33 15.74 3.55
C PHE A 11 -21.38 14.53 3.57
N ILE A 12 -21.06 14.01 4.76
CA ILE A 12 -20.24 12.79 4.92
C ILE A 12 -20.87 11.62 4.16
N ASN A 13 -22.18 11.40 4.35
CA ASN A 13 -22.91 10.34 3.67
C ASN A 13 -22.92 10.52 2.14
N SER A 14 -23.07 11.74 1.66
CA SER A 14 -23.04 12.06 0.24
C SER A 14 -21.67 11.77 -0.38
N PHE A 15 -20.58 12.12 0.32
CA PHE A 15 -19.22 11.79 -0.10
C PHE A 15 -19.04 10.27 -0.24
N HIS A 16 -19.39 9.50 0.79
CA HIS A 16 -19.22 8.05 0.75
C HIS A 16 -20.11 7.38 -0.30
N SER A 17 -21.32 7.91 -0.53
CA SER A 17 -22.21 7.42 -1.60
C SER A 17 -21.58 7.65 -2.98
N ASN A 18 -20.97 8.82 -3.21
CA ASN A 18 -20.25 9.08 -4.46
C ASN A 18 -19.01 8.18 -4.61
N ALA A 19 -18.29 7.91 -3.52
CA ALA A 19 -17.16 6.98 -3.54
C ALA A 19 -17.61 5.55 -3.87
N ASP A 20 -18.73 5.08 -3.32
CA ASP A 20 -19.32 3.76 -3.65
C ASP A 20 -19.67 3.67 -5.14
N GLU A 21 -20.30 4.70 -5.72
CA GLU A 21 -20.64 4.73 -7.16
C GLU A 21 -19.38 4.63 -8.04
N ARG A 22 -18.32 5.37 -7.68
CA ARG A 22 -17.04 5.34 -8.38
C ARG A 22 -16.36 3.97 -8.29
N LEU A 23 -16.38 3.35 -7.10
CA LEU A 23 -15.85 2.00 -6.91
C LEU A 23 -16.65 0.97 -7.72
N ALA A 24 -17.98 1.07 -7.72
CA ALA A 24 -18.86 0.18 -8.50
C ALA A 24 -18.69 0.33 -10.03
N PHE A 25 -18.11 1.44 -10.48
CA PHE A 25 -17.78 1.64 -11.89
C PHE A 25 -16.51 0.88 -12.34
N LEU A 26 -15.56 0.62 -11.44
CA LEU A 26 -14.27 -0.01 -11.79
C LEU A 26 -14.42 -1.42 -12.39
N PRO A 27 -15.25 -2.34 -11.84
CA PRO A 27 -15.45 -3.66 -12.45
C PRO A 27 -16.08 -3.58 -13.85
N ARG A 28 -16.85 -2.51 -14.14
CA ARG A 28 -17.42 -2.29 -15.48
C ARG A 28 -16.31 -1.93 -16.46
N LEU A 29 -15.44 -0.98 -16.11
CA LEU A 29 -14.26 -0.64 -16.93
C LEU A 29 -13.39 -1.88 -17.20
N PHE A 30 -13.12 -2.67 -16.16
CA PHE A 30 -12.39 -3.92 -16.27
C PHE A 30 -13.05 -4.89 -17.27
N SER A 31 -14.38 -5.06 -17.18
CA SER A 31 -15.15 -5.95 -18.06
C SER A 31 -15.23 -5.44 -19.51
N ASP A 32 -15.24 -4.12 -19.70
CA ASP A 32 -15.32 -3.45 -21.00
C ASP A 32 -13.96 -3.31 -21.71
N ARG A 33 -12.93 -4.05 -21.24
CA ARG A 33 -11.55 -4.08 -21.78
C ARG A 33 -10.74 -2.79 -21.55
N TYR A 34 -11.15 -1.94 -20.63
CA TYR A 34 -10.38 -0.77 -20.15
C TYR A 34 -9.58 -1.12 -18.90
N LEU A 35 -8.75 -2.17 -19.00
CA LEU A 35 -8.02 -2.73 -17.87
C LEU A 35 -7.05 -1.72 -17.26
N GLU A 36 -6.28 -1.02 -18.09
CA GLU A 36 -5.25 -0.08 -17.62
C GLU A 36 -5.89 1.12 -16.92
N GLU A 37 -7.00 1.64 -17.44
CA GLU A 37 -7.77 2.72 -16.80
C GLU A 37 -8.42 2.25 -15.50
N ALA A 38 -8.99 1.05 -15.47
CA ALA A 38 -9.55 0.47 -14.25
C ALA A 38 -8.48 0.32 -13.16
N MET A 39 -7.29 -0.16 -13.52
CA MET A 39 -6.14 -0.30 -12.63
C MET A 39 -5.65 1.07 -12.13
N ALA A 40 -5.46 2.03 -13.03
CA ALA A 40 -4.99 3.37 -12.69
C ALA A 40 -5.96 4.08 -11.73
N LEU A 41 -7.26 4.02 -12.00
CA LEU A 41 -8.28 4.58 -11.11
C LEU A 41 -8.33 3.86 -9.77
N CYS A 42 -8.27 2.53 -9.77
CA CYS A 42 -8.24 1.74 -8.54
C CYS A 42 -7.06 2.16 -7.63
N LEU A 43 -5.85 2.26 -8.20
CA LEU A 43 -4.65 2.68 -7.47
C LEU A 43 -4.74 4.14 -7.00
N SER A 44 -5.37 5.02 -7.79
CA SER A 44 -5.63 6.40 -7.40
C SER A 44 -6.57 6.49 -6.20
N TYR A 45 -7.60 5.63 -6.16
CA TYR A 45 -8.55 5.58 -5.04
C TYR A 45 -7.88 5.02 -3.79
N ILE A 46 -7.12 3.93 -3.90
CA ILE A 46 -6.32 3.38 -2.78
C ILE A 46 -5.42 4.46 -2.20
N ASP A 47 -4.69 5.18 -3.06
CA ASP A 47 -3.78 6.24 -2.60
C ASP A 47 -4.53 7.39 -1.92
N SER A 48 -5.63 7.87 -2.51
CA SER A 48 -6.45 8.93 -1.91
C SER A 48 -7.01 8.50 -0.55
N PHE A 49 -7.59 7.30 -0.46
CA PHE A 49 -8.09 6.74 0.79
C PHE A 49 -6.99 6.60 1.84
N SER A 50 -5.79 6.21 1.41
CA SER A 50 -4.63 6.08 2.28
C SER A 50 -4.18 7.42 2.84
N GLN A 51 -4.23 8.51 2.05
CA GLN A 51 -3.91 9.84 2.55
C GLN A 51 -4.86 10.27 3.67
N TRP A 52 -6.17 10.05 3.49
CA TRP A 52 -7.16 10.37 4.53
C TRP A 52 -7.01 9.52 5.78
N LEU A 53 -6.76 8.21 5.64
CA LEU A 53 -6.57 7.29 6.77
C LEU A 53 -5.31 7.57 7.59
N GLN A 54 -4.31 8.24 7.00
CA GLN A 54 -2.99 8.49 7.58
C GLN A 54 -2.71 9.99 7.81
N TRP A 55 -3.73 10.84 7.65
CA TRP A 55 -3.64 12.27 7.98
C TRP A 55 -3.21 12.47 9.45
N PRO A 56 -2.35 13.45 9.77
CA PRO A 56 -1.82 14.53 8.92
C PRO A 56 -0.47 14.22 8.25
N SER A 57 -0.11 12.95 8.07
CA SER A 57 1.18 12.65 7.43
C SER A 57 1.19 13.04 5.95
N ASP A 58 2.26 13.69 5.52
CA ASP A 58 2.51 14.10 4.12
C ASP A 58 3.28 13.07 3.28
N LYS A 59 3.59 11.90 3.86
CA LYS A 59 4.45 10.88 3.26
C LYS A 59 3.64 9.92 2.38
N SER A 60 3.16 10.39 1.22
CA SER A 60 2.20 9.66 0.37
C SER A 60 2.49 8.17 0.17
N GLY A 61 3.71 7.79 -0.25
CA GLY A 61 4.05 6.37 -0.43
C GLY A 61 4.08 5.55 0.86
N GLN A 62 4.49 6.15 1.98
CA GLN A 62 4.45 5.48 3.28
C GLN A 62 3.01 5.36 3.79
N ASN A 63 2.17 6.38 3.54
CA ASN A 63 0.75 6.36 3.87
C ASN A 63 0.03 5.24 3.11
N PHE A 64 0.30 5.10 1.80
CA PHE A 64 -0.19 4.01 0.97
C PHE A 64 0.14 2.65 1.60
N VAL A 65 1.42 2.39 1.90
CA VAL A 65 1.82 1.10 2.49
C VAL A 65 1.16 0.86 3.83
N LYS A 66 1.20 1.84 4.75
CA LYS A 66 0.60 1.69 6.08
C LYS A 66 -0.90 1.40 6.03
N ALA A 67 -1.64 2.13 5.20
CA ALA A 67 -3.08 1.95 5.06
C ALA A 67 -3.41 0.60 4.43
N VAL A 68 -2.74 0.22 3.33
CA VAL A 68 -2.96 -1.08 2.68
C VAL A 68 -2.65 -2.26 3.62
N VAL A 69 -1.55 -2.20 4.36
CA VAL A 69 -1.19 -3.28 5.31
C VAL A 69 -2.17 -3.36 6.48
N SER A 70 -2.62 -2.21 7.00
CA SER A 70 -3.48 -2.18 8.19
C SER A 70 -4.94 -2.50 7.88
N PHE A 71 -5.43 -2.07 6.72
CA PHE A 71 -6.87 -2.04 6.40
C PHE A 71 -7.21 -2.63 5.04
N GLY A 72 -6.24 -3.02 4.22
CA GLY A 72 -6.49 -3.56 2.87
C GLY A 72 -7.07 -4.98 2.86
N GLY A 73 -7.06 -5.69 3.99
CA GLY A 73 -7.62 -7.04 4.11
C GLY A 73 -6.79 -8.16 3.49
N ASP A 74 -5.56 -7.87 3.07
CA ASP A 74 -4.62 -8.84 2.52
C ASP A 74 -3.28 -8.76 3.27
N SER A 75 -3.03 -9.77 4.11
CA SER A 75 -1.84 -9.83 4.97
C SER A 75 -0.54 -9.90 4.17
N SER A 76 -0.56 -10.50 2.98
CA SER A 76 0.65 -10.66 2.18
C SER A 76 1.16 -9.33 1.61
N MET A 77 0.33 -8.28 1.61
CA MET A 77 0.75 -6.93 1.23
C MET A 77 1.81 -6.33 2.18
N GLY A 78 1.85 -6.79 3.43
CA GLY A 78 2.84 -6.36 4.44
C GLY A 78 4.14 -7.16 4.42
N LEU A 79 4.21 -8.26 3.67
CA LEU A 79 5.40 -9.09 3.67
C LEU A 79 6.56 -8.42 2.93
N VAL A 80 7.76 -8.61 3.47
CA VAL A 80 9.02 -8.11 2.92
C VAL A 80 9.48 -9.01 1.78
N HIS A 81 9.78 -8.40 0.63
CA HIS A 81 10.39 -9.08 -0.49
C HIS A 81 11.91 -8.80 -0.52
N PRO A 82 12.80 -9.79 -0.32
CA PRO A 82 14.24 -9.53 -0.21
C PRO A 82 14.86 -8.88 -1.46
N LEU A 83 14.52 -9.35 -2.66
CA LEU A 83 14.95 -8.70 -3.90
C LEU A 83 14.51 -7.23 -3.99
N GLN A 84 13.28 -6.93 -3.55
CA GLN A 84 12.81 -5.55 -3.50
C GLN A 84 13.57 -4.75 -2.45
N ALA A 85 13.93 -5.33 -1.31
CA ALA A 85 14.79 -4.67 -0.31
C ALA A 85 16.14 -4.27 -0.91
N VAL A 86 16.80 -5.19 -1.63
CA VAL A 86 18.04 -4.91 -2.38
C VAL A 86 17.84 -3.76 -3.36
N ARG A 87 16.78 -3.81 -4.17
CA ARG A 87 16.48 -2.78 -5.18
C ARG A 87 16.18 -1.41 -4.55
N ALA A 88 15.36 -1.37 -3.51
CA ALA A 88 14.96 -0.14 -2.84
C ALA A 88 16.15 0.53 -2.16
N PHE A 89 16.95 -0.22 -1.40
CA PHE A 89 18.11 0.32 -0.69
C PHE A 89 19.26 0.71 -1.63
N ASN A 90 19.44 0.02 -2.76
CA ASN A 90 20.43 0.43 -3.78
C ASN A 90 20.12 1.79 -4.43
N GLN A 91 18.85 2.21 -4.44
CA GLN A 91 18.44 3.52 -4.95
C GLN A 91 18.62 4.66 -3.92
N MET A 92 18.97 4.33 -2.68
CA MET A 92 19.18 5.31 -1.61
C MET A 92 20.65 5.74 -1.51
N LYS A 93 20.97 6.58 -0.52
CA LYS A 93 22.33 7.12 -0.28
C LYS A 93 23.36 6.02 0.01
N SER A 94 24.65 6.37 -0.04
CA SER A 94 25.80 5.43 0.05
C SER A 94 25.70 4.40 1.19
N PHE A 95 25.29 4.80 2.38
CA PHE A 95 25.06 3.89 3.52
C PHE A 95 24.18 2.68 3.15
N TRP A 96 23.08 2.92 2.44
CA TRP A 96 22.10 1.90 2.08
C TRP A 96 22.59 0.90 1.05
N LYS A 97 23.57 1.27 0.23
CA LYS A 97 24.20 0.35 -0.73
C LYS A 97 24.93 -0.78 -0.01
N GLY A 98 25.61 -0.46 1.10
CA GLY A 98 26.24 -1.48 1.95
C GLY A 98 25.21 -2.43 2.56
N ILE A 99 24.07 -1.90 3.00
CA ILE A 99 22.96 -2.72 3.51
C ILE A 99 22.35 -3.60 2.40
N ALA A 100 22.17 -3.07 1.19
CA ALA A 100 21.68 -3.83 0.05
C ALA A 100 22.60 -5.01 -0.29
N THR A 101 23.92 -4.79 -0.33
CA THR A 101 24.91 -5.85 -0.52
C THR A 101 24.84 -6.90 0.59
N LEU A 102 24.67 -6.49 1.84
CA LEU A 102 24.50 -7.42 2.95
C LEU A 102 23.24 -8.28 2.76
N ILE A 103 22.10 -7.67 2.44
CA ILE A 103 20.84 -8.40 2.19
C ILE A 103 21.00 -9.39 1.04
N GLU A 104 21.65 -8.99 -0.05
CA GLU A 104 21.90 -9.88 -1.20
C GLU A 104 22.75 -11.11 -0.82
N CYS A 105 23.71 -10.97 0.09
CA CYS A 105 24.49 -12.09 0.62
C CYS A 105 23.69 -13.02 1.54
N ILE A 106 22.62 -12.53 2.19
CA ILE A 106 21.81 -13.30 3.14
C ILE A 106 20.68 -14.02 2.43
N PHE A 107 20.01 -13.32 1.52
CA PHE A 107 18.82 -13.78 0.81
C PHE A 107 19.17 -14.00 -0.66
N THR A 108 19.86 -15.10 -0.92
CA THR A 108 20.32 -15.45 -2.27
C THR A 108 19.16 -15.90 -3.15
N GLY A 109 19.02 -15.29 -4.33
CA GLY A 109 18.04 -15.69 -5.35
C GLY A 109 18.44 -16.97 -6.11
N PRO A 110 17.64 -17.41 -7.11
CA PRO A 110 16.55 -16.68 -7.75
C PRO A 110 15.16 -16.89 -7.12
N ASN A 111 15.00 -17.88 -6.24
CA ASN A 111 13.74 -18.16 -5.56
C ASN A 111 13.72 -17.40 -4.25
N TYR A 112 12.83 -16.41 -4.14
CA TYR A 112 12.76 -15.56 -2.96
C TYR A 112 11.61 -16.00 -2.06
N GLU A 113 11.83 -15.98 -0.75
CA GLU A 113 10.76 -16.14 0.23
C GLU A 113 10.30 -14.76 0.71
N LEU A 114 8.99 -14.51 0.70
CA LEU A 114 8.39 -13.36 1.38
C LEU A 114 8.39 -13.61 2.88
N LEU A 115 8.87 -12.63 3.63
CA LEU A 115 9.10 -12.76 5.06
C LEU A 115 8.28 -11.76 5.85
N GLU A 116 7.88 -12.16 7.04
CA GLU A 116 7.38 -11.19 8.02
C GLU A 116 8.49 -10.20 8.41
N HIS A 117 8.09 -9.00 8.85
CA HIS A 117 9.03 -7.96 9.26
C HIS A 117 10.04 -8.46 10.30
N SER A 118 9.55 -9.15 11.33
CA SER A 118 10.35 -9.70 12.42
C SER A 118 11.32 -10.78 11.94
N GLU A 119 10.88 -11.65 11.05
CA GLU A 119 11.71 -12.72 10.46
C GLU A 119 12.84 -12.13 9.62
N PHE A 120 12.54 -11.16 8.75
CA PHE A 120 13.54 -10.46 7.95
C PHE A 120 14.59 -9.77 8.82
N LEU A 121 14.17 -9.03 9.85
CA LEU A 121 15.08 -8.35 10.77
C LEU A 121 15.91 -9.33 11.60
N SER A 122 15.33 -10.46 12.02
CA SER A 122 16.05 -11.49 12.79
C SER A 122 17.22 -12.11 12.03
N GLN A 123 17.10 -12.25 10.70
CA GLN A 123 18.16 -12.79 9.85
C GLN A 123 19.28 -11.76 9.60
N LEU A 124 18.96 -10.47 9.64
CA LEU A 124 19.92 -9.38 9.52
C LEU A 124 20.69 -9.11 10.82
N ALA A 125 20.03 -9.25 11.96
CA ALA A 125 20.55 -8.87 13.28
C ALA A 125 21.96 -9.43 13.62
N PRO A 126 22.33 -10.69 13.28
CA PRO A 126 23.66 -11.21 13.58
C PRO A 126 24.81 -10.52 12.81
N ARG A 127 24.50 -9.78 11.75
CA ARG A 127 25.49 -9.17 10.84
C ARG A 127 25.46 -7.64 10.85
N MET A 128 24.68 -7.04 11.74
CA MET A 128 24.45 -5.59 11.78
C MET A 128 24.57 -5.04 13.20
N SER A 129 24.94 -3.76 13.32
CA SER A 129 24.81 -3.07 14.60
C SER A 129 23.33 -2.83 14.92
N LYS A 130 23.01 -2.64 16.21
CA LYS A 130 21.63 -2.27 16.64
C LYS A 130 21.15 -0.97 15.98
N ALA A 131 22.06 -0.01 15.79
CA ALA A 131 21.72 1.26 15.15
C ALA A 131 21.35 1.07 13.67
N ASP A 132 22.13 0.26 12.93
CA ASP A 132 21.83 -0.01 11.53
C ASP A 132 20.54 -0.82 11.38
N LEU A 133 20.28 -1.77 12.28
CA LEU A 133 19.05 -2.54 12.28
C LEU A 133 17.82 -1.64 12.52
N SER A 134 17.94 -0.69 13.45
CA SER A 134 16.88 0.30 13.70
C SER A 134 16.64 1.20 12.48
N ASN A 135 17.70 1.59 11.77
CA ASN A 135 17.55 2.33 10.52
C ASN A 135 16.81 1.49 9.46
N VAL A 136 17.18 0.21 9.30
CA VAL A 136 16.50 -0.70 8.36
C VAL A 136 15.02 -0.83 8.69
N GLU A 137 14.67 -1.03 9.96
CA GLU A 137 13.29 -1.15 10.42
C GLU A 137 12.44 0.07 10.02
N GLN A 138 12.99 1.29 10.15
CA GLN A 138 12.28 2.52 9.78
C GLN A 138 11.98 2.64 8.29
N GLU A 139 12.80 2.03 7.43
CA GLU A 139 12.66 2.06 5.96
C GLU A 139 12.11 0.76 5.37
N LEU A 140 11.81 -0.23 6.22
CA LEU A 140 11.37 -1.56 5.80
C LEU A 140 10.08 -1.54 5.00
N TRP A 141 9.23 -0.53 5.23
CA TRP A 141 7.99 -0.32 4.47
C TRP A 141 8.23 -0.29 2.95
N ARG A 142 9.39 0.20 2.47
CA ARG A 142 9.75 0.28 1.03
C ARG A 142 9.99 -1.08 0.37
N THR A 143 10.15 -2.10 1.20
CA THR A 143 10.55 -3.45 0.79
C THR A 143 9.35 -4.40 0.68
N THR A 144 8.17 -3.91 1.06
CA THR A 144 6.93 -4.69 1.12
C THR A 144 6.26 -4.84 -0.24
N MET A 145 5.37 -5.81 -0.36
CA MET A 145 4.50 -6.00 -1.53
C MET A 145 3.64 -4.75 -1.81
N ALA A 146 3.13 -4.08 -0.79
CA ALA A 146 2.42 -2.80 -0.93
C ALA A 146 3.31 -1.68 -1.50
N ALA A 147 4.59 -1.61 -1.11
CA ALA A 147 5.52 -0.67 -1.72
C ALA A 147 5.78 -0.99 -3.20
N ILE A 148 5.83 -2.27 -3.58
CA ILE A 148 5.94 -2.66 -4.99
C ILE A 148 4.71 -2.15 -5.76
N ALA A 149 3.50 -2.38 -5.24
CA ALA A 149 2.27 -1.84 -5.84
C ALA A 149 2.35 -0.32 -6.04
N TYR A 150 2.81 0.41 -5.01
CA TYR A 150 2.94 1.86 -5.09
C TYR A 150 3.96 2.31 -6.15
N PHE A 151 5.21 1.80 -6.07
CA PHE A 151 6.29 2.29 -6.92
C PHE A 151 6.25 1.76 -8.35
N ARG A 152 5.67 0.57 -8.58
CA ARG A 152 5.66 -0.08 -9.89
C ARG A 152 4.32 0.01 -10.62
N LEU A 153 3.21 0.16 -9.89
CA LEU A 153 1.89 0.33 -10.50
C LEU A 153 1.37 1.75 -10.35
N ARG A 154 1.16 2.21 -9.11
CA ARG A 154 0.53 3.52 -8.85
C ARG A 154 1.36 4.65 -9.45
N ASN A 155 2.64 4.73 -9.12
CA ASN A 155 3.47 5.86 -9.49
C ASN A 155 3.60 6.01 -11.03
N PRO A 156 3.89 4.96 -11.81
CA PRO A 156 3.86 5.04 -13.27
C PRO A 156 2.48 5.33 -13.85
N SER A 157 1.40 4.83 -13.25
CA SER A 157 0.03 5.08 -13.74
C SER A 157 -0.39 6.55 -13.65
N ILE A 158 0.20 7.32 -12.73
CA ILE A 158 -0.08 8.76 -12.57
C ILE A 158 0.89 9.63 -13.36
N HIS A 159 2.16 9.22 -13.46
CA HIS A 159 3.23 10.07 -14.00
C HIS A 159 3.74 9.62 -15.38
N SER A 160 3.16 8.58 -15.96
CA SER A 160 3.53 8.01 -17.27
C SER A 160 2.30 7.40 -17.96
N PHE A 161 2.46 6.83 -19.16
CA PHE A 161 1.37 6.20 -19.93
C PHE A 161 0.94 4.82 -19.37
N GLY A 162 0.86 4.68 -18.04
CA GLY A 162 0.42 3.47 -17.38
C GLY A 162 1.55 2.58 -16.85
N ALA A 163 1.18 1.69 -15.92
CA ALA A 163 1.93 0.50 -15.59
C ALA A 163 1.38 -0.70 -16.37
N GLY A 164 2.15 -1.80 -16.45
CA GLY A 164 1.63 -3.04 -17.01
C GLY A 164 0.38 -3.54 -16.26
N PRO A 165 -0.39 -4.47 -16.87
CA PRO A 165 -1.68 -4.90 -16.33
C PRO A 165 -1.58 -5.66 -15.00
N ASP A 166 -0.40 -6.17 -14.66
CA ASP A 166 -0.14 -6.94 -13.44
C ASP A 166 1.32 -6.85 -12.97
N ILE A 167 1.57 -7.38 -11.78
CA ILE A 167 2.92 -7.74 -11.32
C ILE A 167 2.93 -9.20 -10.91
N SER A 168 3.69 -10.00 -11.67
CA SER A 168 4.09 -11.34 -11.27
C SER A 168 5.37 -11.30 -10.45
N PHE A 169 5.43 -12.11 -9.40
CA PHE A 169 6.56 -12.22 -8.49
C PHE A 169 7.31 -13.54 -8.75
N SER A 170 7.78 -13.75 -9.98
CA SER A 170 8.43 -14.98 -10.45
C SER A 170 9.20 -15.76 -9.38
N ASN A 171 8.91 -17.05 -9.21
CA ASN A 171 9.51 -17.96 -8.22
C ASN A 171 9.54 -17.45 -6.76
N THR A 172 8.74 -16.44 -6.42
CA THR A 172 8.60 -15.97 -5.04
C THR A 172 7.54 -16.80 -4.32
N THR A 173 7.89 -17.29 -3.14
CA THR A 173 7.01 -18.06 -2.27
C THR A 173 6.73 -17.36 -0.94
N HIS A 174 5.70 -17.79 -0.24
CA HIS A 174 5.46 -17.50 1.17
C HIS A 174 4.97 -18.78 1.83
N GLN A 175 5.70 -19.25 2.84
CA GLN A 175 5.50 -20.53 3.51
C GLN A 175 5.48 -21.72 2.53
N GLY A 176 6.26 -21.61 1.45
CA GLY A 176 6.32 -22.60 0.37
C GLY A 176 5.23 -22.48 -0.70
N ASP A 177 4.21 -21.66 -0.49
CA ASP A 177 3.15 -21.41 -1.47
C ASP A 177 3.53 -20.30 -2.43
N SER A 178 3.13 -20.42 -3.69
CA SER A 178 3.38 -19.38 -4.70
C SER A 178 2.65 -18.09 -4.33
N VAL A 179 3.37 -16.96 -4.35
CA VAL A 179 2.75 -15.66 -4.09
C VAL A 179 1.80 -15.30 -5.21
N PRO A 180 0.53 -14.95 -4.91
CA PRO A 180 -0.43 -14.58 -5.94
C PRO A 180 0.02 -13.31 -6.67
N VAL A 181 -0.34 -13.24 -7.95
CA VAL A 181 -0.14 -12.05 -8.79
C VAL A 181 -0.86 -10.85 -8.16
N LEU A 182 -0.28 -9.66 -8.33
CA LEU A 182 -0.98 -8.42 -7.99
C LEU A 182 -1.78 -7.96 -9.21
N ASP A 183 -3.08 -8.26 -9.20
CA ASP A 183 -4.02 -7.98 -10.28
C ASP A 183 -5.10 -6.96 -9.88
N PHE A 184 -6.01 -6.67 -10.82
CA PHE A 184 -7.14 -5.76 -10.59
C PHE A 184 -8.03 -6.21 -9.43
N ASN A 185 -8.43 -7.48 -9.37
CA ASN A 185 -9.39 -7.95 -8.36
C ASN A 185 -8.85 -7.75 -6.95
N ARG A 186 -7.57 -8.06 -6.78
CA ARG A 186 -6.88 -7.91 -5.50
C ARG A 186 -6.76 -6.44 -5.09
N LEU A 187 -6.36 -5.56 -6.01
CA LEU A 187 -6.33 -4.12 -5.77
C LEU A 187 -7.72 -3.54 -5.50
N PHE A 188 -8.74 -4.00 -6.21
CA PHE A 188 -10.12 -3.57 -6.02
C PHE A 188 -10.65 -3.94 -4.64
N ASN A 189 -10.37 -5.16 -4.17
CA ASN A 189 -10.70 -5.58 -2.80
C ASN A 189 -10.01 -4.71 -1.75
N ILE A 190 -8.74 -4.36 -1.96
CA ILE A 190 -8.02 -3.42 -1.09
C ILE A 190 -8.72 -2.06 -1.07
N ALA A 191 -9.11 -1.52 -2.23
CA ALA A 191 -9.82 -0.25 -2.33
C ALA A 191 -11.17 -0.28 -1.59
N LEU A 192 -11.94 -1.36 -1.72
CA LEU A 192 -13.19 -1.57 -1.00
C LEU A 192 -12.99 -1.59 0.52
N ASN A 193 -11.98 -2.33 1.00
CA ASN A 193 -11.70 -2.42 2.43
C ASN A 193 -11.25 -1.08 3.02
N LEU A 194 -10.41 -0.33 2.30
CA LEU A 194 -10.00 1.01 2.71
C LEU A 194 -11.17 1.99 2.77
N HIS A 195 -12.05 1.97 1.76
CA HIS A 195 -13.25 2.79 1.76
C HIS A 195 -14.19 2.43 2.92
N SER A 196 -14.37 1.13 3.18
CA SER A 196 -15.17 0.65 4.29
C SER A 196 -14.63 1.12 5.63
N GLU A 197 -13.30 1.12 5.82
CA GLU A 197 -12.69 1.62 7.06
C GLU A 197 -12.88 3.14 7.21
N LEU A 198 -12.75 3.92 6.13
CA LEU A 198 -13.04 5.35 6.14
C LEU A 198 -14.48 5.63 6.55
N ARG A 199 -15.45 4.95 5.91
CA ARG A 199 -16.88 5.08 6.26
C ARG A 199 -17.11 4.70 7.72
N ARG A 200 -16.56 3.58 8.18
CA ARG A 200 -16.70 3.12 9.57
C ARG A 200 -16.23 4.20 10.56
N ARG A 201 -15.08 4.85 10.32
CA ARG A 201 -14.59 5.94 11.17
C ARG A 201 -15.55 7.12 11.16
N SER A 202 -15.97 7.56 9.98
CA SER A 202 -16.91 8.67 9.85
C SER A 202 -18.24 8.41 10.56
N ASP A 203 -18.82 7.23 10.39
CA ASP A 203 -20.08 6.82 11.01
C ASP A 203 -19.96 6.71 12.53
N THR A 204 -18.79 6.27 13.02
CA THR A 204 -18.55 6.09 14.46
C THR A 204 -18.34 7.43 15.18
N THR A 205 -17.60 8.36 14.56
CA THR A 205 -17.22 9.62 15.23
C THR A 205 -18.07 10.82 14.82
N GLY A 206 -18.82 10.72 13.73
CA GLY A 206 -19.51 11.87 13.13
C GLY A 206 -18.54 12.90 12.52
N GLN A 207 -17.28 12.52 12.29
CA GLN A 207 -16.23 13.38 11.74
C GLN A 207 -15.80 12.93 10.35
N TRP A 208 -15.16 13.80 9.58
CA TRP A 208 -14.60 13.43 8.28
C TRP A 208 -13.49 12.40 8.45
N PHE A 209 -13.73 11.15 8.05
CA PHE A 209 -12.74 10.07 8.10
C PHE A 209 -12.18 9.78 9.51
N GLY A 210 -12.88 10.23 10.55
CA GLY A 210 -12.41 10.18 11.94
C GLY A 210 -11.57 11.38 12.40
N ASN A 211 -11.39 12.44 11.59
CA ASN A 211 -10.72 13.68 11.98
C ASN A 211 -11.20 14.88 11.14
N ASP A 212 -11.90 15.85 11.74
CA ASP A 212 -12.37 17.05 11.03
C ASP A 212 -11.27 18.05 10.65
N GLU A 213 -10.10 17.98 11.28
CA GLU A 213 -8.94 18.84 10.96
C GLU A 213 -8.50 18.69 9.49
N ILE A 214 -8.95 17.63 8.80
CA ILE A 214 -8.74 17.40 7.37
C ILE A 214 -9.38 18.51 6.50
N ILE A 215 -10.44 19.16 6.97
CA ILE A 215 -11.17 20.19 6.20
C ILE A 215 -10.63 21.60 6.45
N ASP A 216 -9.94 21.82 7.56
CA ASP A 216 -9.45 23.14 7.96
C ASP A 216 -8.10 23.51 7.30
N THR A 217 -7.61 22.71 6.33
CA THR A 217 -6.37 22.92 5.56
C THR A 217 -6.63 23.19 4.09
#